data_AF-A0A7C1Z1U9-F1
#
_entry.id   AF-A0A7C1Z1U9-F1
#
_cell.length_a   1.000
_cell.length_b   1.000
_cell.length_c   1.000
_cell.angle_alpha   90.00
_cell.angle_beta   90.00
_cell.angle_gamma   90.00
#
_symmetry.space_group_name_H-M   'P 1'
#
loop_
_entity.id
_entity.type
_entity.pdbx_description
1 polymer ?
#
loop_
_entity_poly.entity_id
_entity_poly.type
_entity_poly.pdbx_seq_one_letter_code
_entity_poly.pdbx_strand_id
1 'polypeptide(L)'
;MTPTSGGAFRPVEVDDPERLARLISGDPDPHPYSLADLDPPLWDTTRAWVAVDPSGVDRAHALLLSGLRMPVFVAVARPRDPAAMSLIENLEPLLPDGCFLNLAVGGDEIVARHRRVDSLGVHVKYAWYHRTSVE
;
A
#
# COMPACT_ATOMS: atom_id res chain seq x y z
N MET A 1 -24.34 -5.37 -7.50
CA MET A 1 -24.38 -4.44 -6.36
C MET A 1 -22.94 -4.24 -5.93
N THR A 2 -22.30 -3.17 -6.40
CA THR A 2 -20.88 -2.89 -6.12
C THR A 2 -20.81 -2.20 -4.76
N PRO A 3 -20.08 -2.73 -3.77
CA PRO A 3 -19.96 -2.05 -2.50
C PRO A 3 -19.12 -0.78 -2.70
N THR A 4 -19.78 0.37 -2.60
CA THR A 4 -19.15 1.66 -2.36
C THR A 4 -18.52 1.60 -0.97
N SER A 5 -17.21 1.41 -0.87
CA SER A 5 -16.50 1.29 0.41
C SER A 5 -15.37 2.29 0.55
N GLY A 6 -15.66 3.57 0.26
CA GLY A 6 -14.77 4.68 0.62
C GLY A 6 -14.95 5.18 2.06
N GLY A 7 -16.02 4.80 2.75
CA GLY A 7 -16.43 5.42 4.03
C GLY A 7 -15.97 4.73 5.32
N ALA A 8 -15.37 3.53 5.26
CA ALA A 8 -15.03 2.77 6.47
C ALA A 8 -13.61 3.04 6.98
N PHE A 9 -12.68 3.44 6.12
CA PHE A 9 -11.28 3.64 6.49
C PHE A 9 -10.89 5.09 6.32
N ARG A 10 -10.19 5.64 7.31
CA ARG A 10 -9.65 7.00 7.28
C ARG A 10 -8.14 6.94 7.01
N PRO A 11 -7.62 7.64 6.00
CA PRO A 11 -6.18 7.80 5.83
C PRO A 11 -5.61 8.67 6.96
N VAL A 12 -4.54 8.22 7.60
CA VAL A 12 -3.81 8.99 8.62
C VAL A 12 -2.34 8.98 8.24
N GLU A 13 -1.76 10.17 8.04
CA GLU A 13 -0.31 10.33 7.83
C GLU A 13 0.42 9.98 9.14
N VAL A 14 1.54 9.27 9.02
CA VAL A 14 2.32 8.76 10.15
C VAL A 14 3.79 9.10 9.97
N ASP A 15 4.42 9.53 11.06
CA ASP A 15 5.85 9.86 11.17
C ASP A 15 6.62 8.89 12.08
N ASP A 16 5.91 7.91 12.67
CA ASP A 16 6.45 6.84 13.51
C ASP A 16 6.70 5.56 12.69
N PRO A 17 7.96 5.25 12.32
CA PRO A 17 8.28 4.02 11.60
C PRO A 17 8.02 2.76 12.45
N GLU A 18 8.05 2.84 13.78
CA GLU A 18 7.75 1.68 14.62
C GLU A 18 6.27 1.28 14.54
N ARG A 19 5.36 2.23 14.41
CA ARG A 19 3.93 1.96 14.19
C ARG A 19 3.70 1.17 12.90
N LEU A 20 4.36 1.57 11.81
CA LEU A 20 4.33 0.84 10.54
C LEU A 20 4.97 -0.54 10.68
N ALA A 21 6.11 -0.64 11.37
CA ALA A 21 6.78 -1.91 11.60
C ALA A 21 5.88 -2.91 12.34
N ARG A 22 5.11 -2.47 13.34
CA ARG A 22 4.13 -3.31 14.06
C ARG A 22 3.02 -3.80 13.13
N LEU A 23 2.49 -2.93 12.27
CA LEU A 23 1.47 -3.29 11.29
C LEU A 23 2.01 -4.31 10.27
N ILE A 24 3.16 -4.03 9.66
CA ILE A 24 3.80 -4.88 8.65
C ILE A 24 4.17 -6.25 9.24
N SER A 25 4.70 -6.28 10.47
CA SER A 25 5.08 -7.54 11.12
C SER A 25 3.87 -8.41 11.49
N GLY A 26 2.66 -7.85 11.58
CA GLY A 26 1.43 -8.59 11.86
C GLY A 26 0.91 -9.42 10.68
N ASP A 27 1.27 -9.06 9.45
CA ASP A 27 0.96 -9.79 8.21
C ASP A 27 2.09 -9.56 7.18
N PRO A 28 3.20 -10.31 7.25
CA PRO A 28 4.39 -10.07 6.42
C PRO A 28 4.21 -10.55 4.96
N ASP A 29 3.25 -11.43 4.71
CA ASP A 29 3.02 -12.07 3.40
C ASP A 29 2.89 -11.10 2.21
N PRO A 30 2.09 -10.01 2.30
CA PRO A 30 1.99 -9.07 1.19
C PRO A 30 3.28 -8.27 0.94
N HIS A 31 4.22 -8.22 1.89
CA HIS A 31 5.27 -7.21 1.87
C HIS A 31 6.53 -7.56 2.69
N PRO A 32 7.25 -8.65 2.34
CA PRO A 32 8.46 -9.07 3.07
C PRO A 32 9.60 -8.04 3.05
N TYR A 33 9.53 -7.04 2.16
CA TYR A 33 10.54 -5.98 2.02
C TYR A 33 10.09 -4.61 2.55
N SER A 34 8.83 -4.41 2.93
CA SER A 34 8.37 -3.09 3.41
C SER A 34 9.04 -2.65 4.70
N LEU A 35 9.59 -3.57 5.49
CA LEU A 35 10.39 -3.21 6.66
C LEU A 35 11.70 -2.50 6.27
N ALA A 36 12.30 -2.87 5.12
CA ALA A 36 13.51 -2.19 4.63
C ALA A 36 13.21 -0.76 4.15
N ASP A 37 11.98 -0.48 3.69
CA ASP A 37 11.55 0.86 3.32
C ASP A 37 11.42 1.81 4.54
N LEU A 38 11.49 1.26 5.77
CA LEU A 38 11.51 2.02 7.02
C LEU A 38 12.94 2.36 7.49
N ASP A 39 13.98 1.91 6.79
CA ASP A 39 15.36 2.19 7.18
C ASP A 39 15.64 3.72 7.12
N PRO A 40 16.43 4.27 8.07
CA PRO A 40 16.64 5.71 8.19
C PRO A 40 17.01 6.45 6.88
N PRO A 41 17.89 5.90 6.00
CA PRO A 41 18.24 6.58 4.75
C PRO A 41 17.08 6.80 3.78
N LEU A 42 16.03 5.98 3.87
CA LEU A 42 14.82 6.11 3.05
C LEU A 42 13.74 6.92 3.78
N TRP A 43 13.64 6.75 5.10
CA TRP A 43 12.58 7.32 5.92
C TRP A 43 12.51 8.86 5.84
N ASP A 44 13.66 9.54 5.88
CA ASP A 44 13.73 11.01 5.89
C ASP A 44 13.06 11.68 4.67
N THR A 45 12.89 10.95 3.57
CA THR A 45 12.23 11.43 2.34
C THR A 45 10.95 10.66 2.00
N THR A 46 10.51 9.81 2.92
CA THR A 46 9.32 8.98 2.77
C THR A 46 8.15 9.62 3.51
N ARG A 47 7.02 9.74 2.82
CA ARG A 47 5.74 10.03 3.47
C ARG A 47 4.98 8.73 3.62
N ALA A 48 4.36 8.53 4.77
CA ALA A 48 3.69 7.28 5.07
C ALA A 48 2.28 7.52 5.60
N TRP A 49 1.37 6.60 5.28
CA TRP A 49 -0.01 6.64 5.73
C TRP A 49 -0.46 5.26 6.18
N VAL A 50 -1.43 5.24 7.08
CA VAL A 50 -2.19 4.04 7.45
C VAL A 50 -3.68 4.25 7.21
N ALA A 51 -4.37 3.18 6.82
CA ALA A 51 -5.83 3.14 6.83
C ALA A 51 -6.29 2.70 8.22
N VAL A 52 -7.03 3.58 8.89
CA VAL A 52 -7.58 3.33 10.21
C VAL A 52 -9.06 3.00 10.09
N ASP A 53 -9.49 1.88 10.66
CA ASP A 53 -10.91 1.50 10.69
C ASP A 53 -11.70 2.28 11.77
N PRO A 54 -13.05 2.13 11.86
CA PRO A 54 -13.84 2.88 12.83
C PRO A 54 -13.54 2.54 14.29
N SER A 55 -12.88 1.41 14.56
CA SER A 55 -12.45 1.01 15.91
C SER A 55 -11.08 1.59 16.29
N GLY A 56 -10.41 2.29 15.37
CA GLY A 56 -9.10 2.89 15.58
C GLY A 56 -7.93 1.95 15.27
N VAL A 57 -8.19 0.81 14.62
CA VAL A 57 -7.16 -0.17 14.28
C VAL A 57 -6.57 0.11 12.90
N ASP A 58 -5.26 0.04 12.79
CA ASP A 58 -4.53 0.15 11.52
C ASP A 58 -4.72 -1.14 10.70
N ARG A 59 -5.08 -1.00 9.42
CA ARG A 59 -5.47 -2.13 8.56
C ARG A 59 -4.62 -2.29 7.32
N ALA A 60 -4.10 -1.20 6.78
CA ALA A 60 -3.20 -1.18 5.63
C ALA A 60 -2.29 0.03 5.74
N HIS A 61 -1.20 0.04 4.96
CA HIS A 61 -0.29 1.16 4.85
C HIS A 61 -0.04 1.54 3.39
N ALA A 62 0.41 2.77 3.20
CA ALA A 62 0.95 3.25 1.95
C ALA A 62 2.18 4.12 2.20
N LEU A 63 3.16 4.05 1.30
CA LEU A 63 4.40 4.83 1.34
C LEU A 63 4.56 5.61 0.03
N LEU A 64 5.01 6.85 0.13
CA LEU A 64 5.48 7.65 -1.00
C LEU A 64 6.97 7.95 -0.81
N LEU A 65 7.81 7.26 -1.55
CA LEU A 65 9.25 7.43 -1.58
C LEU A 65 9.59 8.56 -2.55
N SER A 66 9.78 9.77 -2.02
CA SER A 66 9.96 10.98 -2.84
C SER A 66 11.42 11.38 -3.09
N GLY A 67 12.37 10.83 -2.32
CA GLY A 67 13.80 11.10 -2.48
C GLY A 67 14.47 10.41 -3.68
N LEU A 68 13.71 9.68 -4.50
CA LEU A 68 14.21 8.94 -5.66
C LEU A 68 14.10 9.78 -6.95
N ARG A 69 14.92 9.45 -7.96
CA ARG A 69 14.84 10.10 -9.29
C ARG A 69 13.44 10.00 -9.91
N MET A 70 12.74 8.90 -9.67
CA MET A 70 11.34 8.69 -10.01
C MET A 70 10.61 8.34 -8.71
N PRO A 71 9.65 9.17 -8.25
CA PRO A 71 8.91 8.88 -7.03
C PRO A 71 8.21 7.53 -7.12
N VAL A 72 8.22 6.77 -6.03
CA VAL A 72 7.56 5.46 -5.96
C VAL A 72 6.45 5.52 -4.92
N PHE A 73 5.23 5.20 -5.32
CA PHE A 73 4.11 5.01 -4.41
C PHE A 73 3.87 3.51 -4.21
N VAL A 74 3.83 3.09 -2.97
CA VAL A 74 3.69 1.69 -2.55
C VAL A 74 2.43 1.57 -1.71
N ALA A 75 1.49 0.75 -2.15
CA ALA A 75 0.29 0.38 -1.41
C ALA A 75 -0.03 -1.09 -1.70
N VAL A 76 0.86 -2.00 -1.28
CA VAL A 76 0.67 -3.44 -1.48
C VAL A 76 -0.03 -4.02 -0.26
N ALA A 77 -1.01 -4.85 -0.57
CA ALA A 77 -1.82 -5.60 0.36
C ALA A 77 -2.33 -6.84 -0.38
N ARG A 78 -3.19 -7.62 0.26
CA ARG A 78 -3.90 -8.72 -0.41
C ARG A 78 -4.72 -8.17 -1.60
N PRO A 79 -4.95 -8.97 -2.65
CA PRO A 79 -5.77 -8.56 -3.79
C PRO A 79 -7.11 -7.97 -3.35
N ARG A 80 -7.44 -6.78 -3.85
CA ARG A 80 -8.69 -6.05 -3.52
C ARG A 80 -8.93 -5.83 -2.02
N ASP A 81 -7.87 -5.73 -1.20
CA ASP A 81 -8.02 -5.37 0.20
C ASP A 81 -8.72 -4.01 0.36
N PRO A 82 -9.88 -3.93 1.06
CA PRO A 82 -10.66 -2.71 1.15
C PRO A 82 -9.93 -1.52 1.79
N ALA A 83 -9.05 -1.77 2.77
CA ALA A 83 -8.30 -0.72 3.44
C ALA A 83 -7.21 -0.14 2.52
N ALA A 84 -6.53 -0.99 1.76
CA ALA A 84 -5.58 -0.55 0.74
C ALA A 84 -6.26 0.20 -0.40
N MET A 85 -7.41 -0.30 -0.91
CA MET A 85 -8.19 0.41 -1.95
C MET A 85 -8.61 1.80 -1.47
N SER A 86 -9.04 1.91 -0.21
CA SER A 86 -9.39 3.21 0.39
C SER A 86 -8.19 4.15 0.49
N LEU A 87 -7.00 3.67 0.87
CA LEU A 87 -5.78 4.49 0.83
C LEU A 87 -5.47 4.98 -0.57
N ILE A 88 -5.51 4.08 -1.56
CA ILE A 88 -5.22 4.43 -2.96
C ILE A 88 -6.20 5.50 -3.44
N GLU A 89 -7.50 5.34 -3.20
CA GLU A 89 -8.52 6.31 -3.60
C GLU A 89 -8.33 7.69 -2.95
N ASN A 90 -7.96 7.73 -1.66
CA ASN A 90 -7.76 8.98 -0.95
C ASN A 90 -6.42 9.66 -1.25
N LEU A 91 -5.38 8.89 -1.56
CA LEU A 91 -4.02 9.40 -1.78
C LEU A 91 -3.72 9.67 -3.25
N GLU A 92 -4.49 9.11 -4.19
CA GLU A 92 -4.35 9.33 -5.64
C GLU A 92 -4.23 10.82 -6.02
N PRO A 93 -5.05 11.75 -5.47
CA PRO A 93 -4.94 13.18 -5.78
C PRO A 93 -3.63 13.82 -5.30
N LEU A 94 -2.93 13.19 -4.35
CA LEU A 94 -1.68 13.67 -3.78
C LEU A 94 -0.44 13.12 -4.50
N LEU A 95 -0.63 12.17 -5.43
CA LEU A 95 0.49 11.54 -6.11
C LEU A 95 1.19 12.52 -7.07
N PRO A 96 2.53 12.50 -7.14
CA PRO A 96 3.28 13.28 -8.13
C PRO A 96 2.97 12.82 -9.56
N ASP A 97 3.12 13.73 -10.51
CA ASP A 97 3.16 13.35 -11.93
C ASP A 97 4.39 12.49 -12.22
N GLY A 98 4.24 11.47 -13.07
CA GLY A 98 5.35 10.56 -13.40
C GLY A 98 5.81 9.68 -12.24
N CYS A 99 4.90 9.28 -11.35
CA CYS A 99 5.17 8.37 -10.25
C CYS A 99 5.04 6.90 -10.66
N PHE A 100 5.94 6.05 -10.16
CA PHE A 100 5.87 4.60 -10.30
C PHE A 100 4.99 4.00 -9.20
N LEU A 101 4.09 3.08 -9.55
CA LEU A 101 3.08 2.57 -8.63
C LEU A 101 3.27 1.07 -8.36
N ASN A 102 3.47 0.71 -7.10
CA ASN A 102 3.41 -0.66 -6.59
C ASN A 102 2.11 -0.82 -5.79
N LEU A 103 1.05 -1.29 -6.45
CA LEU A 103 -0.29 -1.34 -5.87
C LEU A 103 -0.72 -2.78 -5.59
N ALA A 104 -1.59 -2.95 -4.60
CA ALA A 104 -2.41 -4.14 -4.48
C ALA A 104 -3.21 -4.37 -5.77
N VAL A 105 -3.42 -5.63 -6.14
CA VAL A 105 -4.18 -6.00 -7.34
C VAL A 105 -5.58 -5.34 -7.30
N GLY A 106 -5.92 -4.61 -8.36
CA GLY A 106 -7.15 -3.81 -8.50
C GLY A 106 -6.99 -2.33 -8.15
N GLY A 107 -5.87 -1.92 -7.56
CA GLY A 107 -5.62 -0.52 -7.22
C GLY A 107 -5.36 0.37 -8.45
N ASP A 108 -4.81 -0.21 -9.52
CA ASP A 108 -4.60 0.45 -10.81
C ASP A 108 -5.92 0.91 -11.44
N GLU A 109 -7.00 0.16 -11.27
CA GLU A 109 -8.35 0.54 -11.72
C GLU A 109 -8.84 1.83 -11.05
N ILE A 110 -8.43 2.11 -9.81
CA ILE A 110 -8.77 3.34 -9.08
C ILE A 110 -8.01 4.52 -9.67
N VAL A 111 -6.69 4.37 -9.83
CA VAL A 111 -5.82 5.43 -10.36
C VAL A 111 -6.17 5.76 -11.81
N ALA A 112 -6.52 4.75 -12.61
CA ALA A 112 -6.91 4.89 -14.01
C ALA A 112 -8.18 5.73 -14.24
N ARG A 113 -8.97 6.01 -13.20
CA ARG A 113 -10.15 6.91 -13.28
C ARG A 113 -9.77 8.37 -13.53
N HIS A 114 -8.58 8.76 -13.07
CA HIS A 114 -8.14 10.16 -13.06
C HIS A 114 -6.81 10.37 -13.78
N ARG A 115 -5.99 9.33 -13.93
CA ARG A 115 -4.67 9.39 -14.55
C ARG A 115 -4.50 8.33 -15.63
N ARG A 116 -3.58 8.57 -16.55
CA ARG A 116 -3.09 7.53 -17.46
C ARG A 116 -2.21 6.57 -16.67
N VAL A 117 -2.52 5.27 -16.76
CA VAL A 117 -1.73 4.19 -16.14
C VAL A 117 -1.19 3.30 -17.26
N ASP A 118 0.13 3.23 -17.38
CA ASP A 118 0.81 2.26 -18.25
C ASP A 118 1.21 1.05 -17.39
N SER A 119 0.37 0.02 -17.36
CA SER A 119 0.59 -1.16 -16.52
C SER A 119 1.78 -2.00 -16.99
N LEU A 120 2.65 -2.38 -16.06
CA LEU A 120 3.79 -3.28 -16.29
C LEU A 120 3.45 -4.75 -15.93
N GLY A 121 2.18 -5.05 -15.68
CA GLY A 121 1.70 -6.38 -15.32
C GLY A 121 1.58 -6.62 -13.81
N VAL A 122 1.08 -7.80 -13.46
CA VAL A 122 0.88 -8.21 -12.06
C VAL A 122 2.16 -8.87 -11.54
N HIS A 123 2.80 -8.22 -10.58
CA HIS A 123 3.96 -8.76 -9.90
C HIS A 123 3.58 -9.38 -8.55
N VAL A 124 3.34 -10.70 -8.52
CA VAL A 124 3.12 -11.46 -7.27
C VAL A 124 4.48 -11.85 -6.69
N LYS A 125 4.97 -11.12 -5.68
CA LYS A 125 6.15 -11.55 -4.90
C LYS A 125 5.80 -12.77 -4.07
N TYR A 126 6.76 -13.70 -3.96
CA TYR A 126 6.71 -15.00 -3.30
C TYR A 126 6.00 -15.00 -1.92
N ALA A 127 4.67 -15.10 -1.90
CA ALA A 127 3.96 -15.59 -0.73
C ALA A 127 4.22 -17.11 -0.66
N TRP A 128 4.86 -17.57 0.42
CA TRP A 128 5.09 -18.99 0.65
C TRP A 128 3.76 -19.69 0.90
N TYR A 129 3.11 -20.21 -0.15
CA TYR A 129 2.03 -21.16 0.02
C TYR A 129 2.63 -22.50 0.44
N HIS A 130 2.75 -22.75 1.75
CA HIS A 130 3.03 -24.09 2.26
C HIS A 130 1.83 -24.99 1.92
N ARG A 131 1.83 -25.59 0.73
CA ARG A 131 0.94 -26.70 0.36
C ARG A 131 1.58 -27.98 0.87
N THR A 132 1.27 -28.37 2.10
CA THR A 132 1.47 -29.74 2.53
C THR A 132 0.35 -30.57 1.91
N SER A 133 0.65 -31.31 0.85
CA SER A 133 -0.21 -32.39 0.38
C SER A 133 0.15 -33.64 1.18
N VAL A 134 -0.84 -34.22 1.86
CA VAL A 134 -0.73 -35.57 2.41
C VAL A 134 -1.34 -36.48 1.35
N GLU A 135 -0.55 -37.45 0.86
CA GLU A 135 -1.06 -38.58 0.06
C GLU A 135 -1.88 -39.55 0.94
#